data_AF-A0A2M9LZ99-F1
#
_entry.id   AF-A0A2M9LZ99-F1
#
_cell.length_a   1.000
_cell.length_b   1.000
_cell.length_c   1.000
_cell.angle_alpha   90.00
_cell.angle_beta   90.00
_cell.angle_gamma   90.00
#
_symmetry.space_group_name_H-M   'P 1'
#
loop_
_entity.id
_entity.type
_entity.pdbx_description
1 polymer ?
#
loop_
_entity_poly.entity_id
_entity_poly.type
_entity_poly.pdbx_seq_one_letter_code
_entity_poly.pdbx_strand_id
1 'polypeptide(L)' 'MQGRLDSDLAEGDAERQTWLAETYTDGTVRYRNEATHLCLLAPDADRGIVRLASCDDIAAERWKVVKP' A
#
# COMPACT_ATOMS: atom_id res chain seq x y z
N MET A 1 2.86 2.05 37.91
CA MET A 1 2.91 3.32 37.17
C MET A 1 3.61 3.03 35.85
N GLN A 2 2.81 2.69 34.84
CA GLN A 2 3.21 2.23 33.50
C GLN A 2 3.21 3.44 32.56
N GLY A 3 4.19 3.58 31.66
CA GLY A 3 4.14 4.65 30.65
C GLY A 3 5.43 4.92 29.91
N ARG A 4 6.07 3.88 29.35
CA ARG A 4 7.26 4.04 28.50
C ARG A 4 7.32 3.00 27.39
N LEU A 5 6.30 2.93 26.52
CA LEU A 5 6.33 2.05 25.33
C LEU A 5 5.59 2.58 24.07
N ASP A 6 5.12 3.83 24.04
CA ASP A 6 4.26 4.29 22.91
C ASP A 6 5.01 5.11 21.85
N SER A 7 6.30 5.41 22.06
CA SER A 7 7.08 6.30 21.18
C SER A 7 7.82 5.59 20.04
N ASP A 8 7.99 4.26 20.10
CA ASP A 8 8.80 3.50 19.13
C ASP A 8 7.95 2.78 18.06
N LEU A 9 6.61 2.81 18.18
CA LEU A 9 5.71 2.09 17.26
C LEU A 9 5.33 2.89 16.00
N ALA A 10 5.52 4.21 16.00
CA ALA A 10 5.14 5.04 14.85
C ALA A 10 6.14 4.95 13.68
N GLU A 11 7.42 4.70 13.96
CA GLU A 11 8.47 4.61 12.92
C GLU A 11 8.52 3.21 12.28
N GLY A 12 8.32 2.14 13.06
CA GLY A 12 8.36 0.75 12.57
C GLY A 12 7.07 0.28 11.86
N ASP A 13 5.95 0.97 12.03
CA ASP A 13 4.69 0.60 11.39
C ASP A 13 4.68 0.94 9.89
N ALA A 14 5.30 2.06 9.47
CA ALA A 14 5.47 2.39 8.06
C ALA A 14 6.39 1.40 7.31
N GLU A 15 7.24 0.68 8.04
CA GLU A 15 8.13 -0.35 7.48
C GLU A 15 7.45 -1.70 7.28
N ARG A 16 6.28 -1.94 7.89
CA ARG A 16 5.55 -3.20 7.71
C ARG A 16 5.06 -3.32 6.27
N GLN A 17 5.70 -4.23 5.54
CA GLN A 17 5.34 -4.61 4.17
C GLN A 17 4.21 -5.64 4.14
N THR A 18 3.16 -5.43 4.93
CA THR A 18 1.92 -6.23 4.88
C THR A 18 0.83 -5.45 4.14
N TRP A 19 0.14 -6.14 3.23
CA TRP A 19 -0.74 -5.52 2.24
C TRP A 19 -2.05 -6.29 2.14
N LEU A 20 -3.16 -5.58 2.28
CA LEU A 20 -4.47 -6.10 1.94
C LEU A 20 -4.65 -6.05 0.42
N ALA A 21 -4.89 -7.21 -0.19
CA ALA A 21 -5.21 -7.36 -1.61
C ALA A 21 -6.74 -7.29 -1.82
N GLU A 22 -7.24 -6.11 -2.18
CA GLU A 22 -8.65 -5.88 -2.44
C GLU A 22 -8.93 -6.12 -3.94
N THR A 23 -9.77 -7.11 -4.27
CA THR A 23 -10.08 -7.45 -5.66
C THR A 23 -11.27 -6.66 -6.17
N TYR A 24 -11.13 -6.06 -7.34
CA TYR A 24 -12.20 -5.38 -8.07
C TYR A 24 -13.04 -6.35 -8.90
N THR A 25 -14.22 -5.91 -9.33
CA THR A 25 -15.12 -6.71 -10.19
C THR A 25 -14.48 -7.08 -11.54
N ASP A 26 -13.54 -6.28 -12.05
CA ASP A 26 -12.82 -6.54 -13.29
C ASP A 26 -11.61 -7.49 -13.13
N GLY A 27 -11.39 -7.99 -11.90
CA GLY A 27 -10.29 -8.90 -11.56
C GLY A 27 -8.95 -8.22 -11.31
N THR A 28 -8.87 -6.88 -11.37
CA THR A 28 -7.69 -6.15 -10.90
C THR A 28 -7.65 -6.13 -9.37
N VAL A 29 -6.47 -5.81 -8.82
CA VAL A 29 -6.22 -5.81 -7.37
C VAL A 29 -5.67 -4.46 -6.94
N ARG A 30 -6.20 -3.92 -5.84
CA ARG A 30 -5.59 -2.83 -5.09
C ARG A 30 -4.80 -3.38 -3.91
N TYR A 31 -3.59 -2.88 -3.72
CA TYR A 31 -2.77 -3.18 -2.55
C TYR A 31 -2.81 -2.02 -1.57
N ARG A 32 -3.44 -2.22 -0.43
CA ARG A 32 -3.48 -1.24 0.67
C ARG A 32 -2.57 -1.70 1.80
N ASN A 33 -1.63 -0.87 2.19
CA ASN A 33 -0.76 -1.16 3.32
C ASN A 33 -1.59 -1.21 4.62
N GLU A 34 -1.40 -2.24 5.43
CA GLU A 34 -2.21 -2.42 6.65
C GLU A 34 -1.88 -1.39 7.73
N ALA A 35 -0.63 -0.91 7.78
CA ALA A 35 -0.17 0.00 8.81
C ALA A 35 -0.41 1.48 8.48
N THR A 36 -0.19 1.88 7.23
CA THR A 36 -0.34 3.28 6.79
C THR A 36 -1.68 3.56 6.11
N HIS A 37 -2.43 2.52 5.74
CA HIS A 37 -3.66 2.60 4.96
C HIS A 37 -3.51 3.26 3.57
N LEU A 38 -2.28 3.45 3.11
CA LEU A 38 -1.96 3.98 1.78
C LEU A 38 -2.00 2.88 0.72
N CYS A 39 -2.30 3.26 -0.51
CA CYS A 39 -2.39 2.37 -1.67
C CYS A 39 -1.14 2.44 -2.56
N LEU A 40 -0.79 1.28 -3.10
CA LEU A 40 0.32 1.13 -4.03
C LEU A 40 -0.09 1.63 -5.43
N LEU A 41 0.55 2.71 -5.88
CA LEU A 41 0.33 3.29 -7.20
C LEU A 41 1.38 2.80 -8.20
N ALA A 42 0.90 2.45 -9.39
CA ALA A 42 1.70 2.15 -10.56
C ALA A 42 2.74 3.25 -10.83
N PRO A 43 3.90 2.89 -11.39
CA PRO A 43 4.94 3.86 -11.64
C PRO A 43 4.52 4.88 -12.70
N ASP A 44 5.00 6.12 -12.54
CA ASP A 44 4.97 7.04 -13.67
C ASP A 44 5.82 6.47 -14.80
N ALA A 45 5.30 6.58 -16.03
CA ALA A 45 5.84 5.97 -17.24
C ALA A 45 7.34 6.23 -17.46
N ASP A 46 7.87 7.32 -16.92
CA ASP A 46 9.25 7.76 -17.16
C ASP A 46 10.28 7.22 -16.15
N ARG A 47 9.85 6.81 -14.94
CA ARG A 47 10.80 6.53 -13.83
C ARG A 47 10.76 5.11 -13.30
N GLY A 48 9.69 4.35 -13.56
CA GLY A 48 9.55 2.99 -13.01
C GLY A 48 9.43 2.94 -11.48
N ILE A 49 9.19 4.09 -10.81
CA ILE A 49 9.10 4.18 -9.35
C ILE A 49 7.64 4.05 -8.92
N VAL A 50 7.36 2.99 -8.19
CA VAL A 50 6.07 2.76 -7.50
C VAL A 50 5.98 3.69 -6.28
N ARG A 51 4.78 4.19 -5.96
CA ARG A 51 4.57 5.12 -4.86
C ARG A 51 3.44 4.68 -3.95
N LEU A 52 3.39 5.29 -2.76
CA LEU A 52 2.25 5.20 -1.85
C LEU A 52 1.49 6.51 -1.85
N ALA A 53 0.17 6.44 -1.94
CA ALA A 53 -0.73 7.58 -1.88
C ALA A 53 -2.05 7.20 -1.21
N SER A 54 -2.90 8.18 -0.96
CA SER A 54 -4.29 7.93 -0.60
C SER A 54 -4.96 7.03 -1.65
N CYS A 55 -5.85 6.15 -1.18
CA CYS A 55 -6.61 5.26 -2.05
C CYS A 55 -7.80 6.03 -2.64
N ASP A 56 -7.80 6.23 -3.96
CA ASP A 56 -8.71 7.15 -4.64
C ASP A 56 -9.52 6.47 -5.77
N ASP A 57 -9.45 5.13 -5.88
CA ASP A 57 -10.11 4.31 -6.91
C ASP A 57 -9.74 4.68 -8.37
N ILE A 58 -8.49 5.10 -8.56
CA ILE A 58 -7.95 5.51 -9.84
C ILE A 58 -7.29 4.34 -10.58
N ALA A 59 -7.14 4.45 -11.91
CA ALA A 59 -6.52 3.39 -12.71
C ALA A 59 -5.09 3.04 -12.25
N ALA A 60 -4.35 4.01 -11.68
CA ALA A 60 -2.99 3.79 -11.20
C ALA A 60 -2.91 2.87 -9.97
N GLU A 61 -4.00 2.65 -9.22
CA GLU A 61 -3.98 1.74 -8.05
C GLU A 61 -4.39 0.30 -8.40
N ARG A 62 -4.71 0.04 -9.68
CA ARG A 62 -5.24 -1.25 -10.16
C ARG A 62 -4.15 -2.10 -10.80
N TRP A 63 -3.77 -3.17 -10.12
CA TRP A 63 -2.74 -4.10 -10.56
C TRP A 63 -3.34 -5.36 -11.17
N LYS A 64 -2.67 -5.89 -12.20
CA LYS A 64 -2.94 -7.25 -12.72
C LYS A 64 -1.86 -8.18 -12.21
N VAL A 65 -2.27 -9.24 -11.50
CA VAL A 65 -1.35 -10.30 -11.09
C VAL A 65 -1.21 -11.28 -12.26
N VAL A 66 -0.01 -11.34 -12.83
CA VAL A 66 0.32 -12.26 -13.93
C VAL A 66 1.25 -13.36 -13.43
N LYS A 67 1.21 -14.52 -14.08
CA LYS A 67 2.21 -15.57 -13.83
C LYS A 67 3.53 -15.14 -14.49
N PRO A 68 4.68 -15.30 -13.79
CA PRO A 68 5.99 -14.98 -14.35
C PRO A 68 6.37 -15.93 -15.50
#